data_AF-A0A7E6CRM0-F1
#
_entry.id   AF-A0A7E6CRM0-F1
#
_cell.length_a   1.000
_cell.length_b   1.000
_cell.length_c   1.000
_cell.angle_alpha   90.00
_cell.angle_beta   90.00
_cell.angle_gamma   90.00
#
_symmetry.space_group_name_H-M   'P 1'
#
loop_
_entity.id
_entity.type
_entity.pdbx_description
1 polymer ?
#
loop_
_entity_poly.entity_id
_entity_poly.type
_entity_poly.pdbx_seq_one_letter_code
_entity_poly.pdbx_strand_id
1 'polypeptide(L)'
;MFLGSLVFARPSGNYYVTLLDDYWAPLCIICILILENVAVAWIYGARRFLADLTVTLGRPIFPIYRWLWCYVSPFLLLALLASTLLFFQLTPTTYLAWNSSMVSLPPQTPDLRHPPDLLVEWRQSFQPTLACGTVPSSSLGIRLSSLLTWVLSNPPLLHLTSDNLDPLTLPSLSPQSTEVIRHYPPWARVLLTVLVVLTLLPIPAYFLYTCLHECSPVSKMDLDPEDYLARNDGESGS
;
A
#
# COMPACT_ATOMS: atom_id res chain seq x y z
N MET A 1 -14.04 7.18 -4.03
CA MET A 1 -12.57 7.41 -3.88
C MET A 1 -12.27 8.82 -3.36
N PHE A 2 -12.65 9.89 -4.05
CA PHE A 2 -12.32 11.28 -3.66
C PHE A 2 -12.80 11.71 -2.25
N LEU A 3 -14.06 11.46 -1.89
CA LEU A 3 -14.56 11.81 -0.55
C LEU A 3 -13.90 11.01 0.57
N GLY A 4 -13.51 9.75 0.30
CA GLY A 4 -12.79 8.91 1.26
C GLY A 4 -11.37 9.40 1.50
N SER A 5 -10.67 9.85 0.45
CA SER A 5 -9.31 10.37 0.58
C SER A 5 -9.23 11.70 1.34
N LEU A 6 -10.30 12.49 1.38
CA LEU A 6 -10.36 13.73 2.18
C LEU A 6 -10.20 13.47 3.69
N VAL A 7 -10.56 12.29 4.18
CA VAL A 7 -10.33 11.90 5.59
C VAL A 7 -8.83 11.80 5.89
N PHE A 8 -8.03 11.35 4.92
CA PHE A 8 -6.56 11.25 5.02
C PHE A 8 -5.83 12.57 4.71
N ALA A 9 -6.51 13.56 4.12
CA ALA A 9 -5.91 14.86 3.81
C ALA A 9 -5.78 15.79 5.03
N ARG A 10 -6.32 15.41 6.20
CA ARG A 10 -6.16 16.18 7.44
C ARG A 10 -4.72 16.06 7.98
N PRO A 11 -4.25 17.00 8.82
CA PRO A 11 -2.92 16.89 9.44
C PRO A 11 -2.70 15.60 10.24
N SER A 12 -3.78 15.02 10.78
CA SER A 12 -3.76 13.72 11.47
C SER A 12 -3.80 12.51 10.53
N GLY A 13 -4.01 12.73 9.24
CA GLY A 13 -4.23 11.70 8.23
C GLY A 13 -3.04 10.78 8.03
N ASN A 14 -1.82 11.33 8.16
CA ASN A 14 -0.58 10.54 8.05
C ASN A 14 -0.57 9.34 9.03
N TYR A 15 -1.04 9.54 10.27
CA TYR A 15 -1.14 8.45 11.25
C TYR A 15 -2.11 7.35 10.83
N TYR A 16 -3.24 7.71 10.20
CA TYR A 16 -4.20 6.72 9.70
C TYR A 16 -3.65 5.93 8.51
N VAL A 17 -2.94 6.60 7.60
CA VAL A 17 -2.35 5.93 6.43
C VAL A 17 -1.28 4.92 6.87
N THR A 18 -0.37 5.33 7.76
CA THR A 18 0.64 4.42 8.32
C THR A 18 0.00 3.25 9.07
N LEU A 19 -1.04 3.50 9.88
CA LEU A 19 -1.79 2.43 10.55
C LEU A 19 -2.41 1.43 9.56
N LEU A 20 -2.95 1.89 8.44
CA LEU A 20 -3.58 1.01 7.45
C LEU A 20 -2.53 0.23 6.63
N ASP A 21 -1.42 0.87 6.28
CA ASP A 21 -0.35 0.26 5.47
C ASP A 21 0.40 -0.82 6.28
N ASP A 22 0.79 -0.51 7.51
CA ASP A 22 1.60 -1.42 8.35
C ASP A 22 0.80 -2.63 8.86
N TYR A 23 -0.51 -2.46 9.12
CA TYR A 23 -1.32 -3.47 9.80
C TYR A 23 -2.43 -4.05 8.95
N TRP A 24 -3.24 -3.21 8.29
CA TRP A 24 -4.43 -3.71 7.57
C TRP A 24 -4.09 -4.36 6.23
N ALA A 25 -3.20 -3.75 5.45
CA ALA A 25 -2.81 -4.24 4.13
C ALA A 25 -2.24 -5.68 4.18
N PRO A 26 -1.20 -5.99 5.00
CA PRO A 26 -0.66 -7.34 5.04
C PRO A 26 -1.68 -8.37 5.54
N LEU A 27 -2.50 -8.02 6.54
CA LEU A 27 -3.55 -8.92 7.04
C LEU A 27 -4.60 -9.24 5.96
N CYS A 28 -5.06 -8.23 5.21
CA CYS A 28 -6.02 -8.45 4.13
C CYS A 28 -5.45 -9.33 3.01
N ILE A 29 -4.21 -9.07 2.61
CA ILE A 29 -3.53 -9.84 1.55
C ILE A 29 -3.42 -11.30 1.97
N ILE A 30 -2.92 -11.60 3.17
CA ILE A 30 -2.77 -12.96 3.67
C ILE A 30 -4.13 -13.67 3.75
N CYS A 31 -5.15 -13.01 4.28
CA CYS A 31 -6.49 -13.60 4.39
C CYS A 31 -7.12 -13.90 3.03
N ILE A 32 -7.04 -12.98 2.06
CA ILE A 32 -7.54 -13.20 0.69
C ILE A 32 -6.79 -14.36 0.04
N LEU A 33 -5.46 -14.40 0.15
CA LEU A 33 -4.64 -15.48 -0.40
C LEU A 33 -5.01 -16.85 0.18
N ILE A 34 -5.30 -16.94 1.48
CA ILE A 34 -5.75 -18.21 2.11
C ILE A 34 -7.09 -18.64 1.52
N LEU A 35 -8.07 -17.73 1.47
CA LEU A 35 -9.40 -18.05 0.93
C LEU A 35 -9.32 -18.50 -0.53
N GLU A 36 -8.56 -17.78 -1.35
CA GLU A 36 -8.34 -18.11 -2.75
C GLU A 36 -7.61 -19.45 -2.93
N ASN A 37 -6.53 -19.70 -2.17
CA ASN A 37 -5.81 -20.97 -2.24
C ASN A 37 -6.68 -22.15 -1.79
N VAL A 38 -7.46 -22.00 -0.73
CA VAL A 38 -8.39 -23.03 -0.26
C VAL A 38 -9.47 -23.29 -1.30
N ALA A 39 -10.03 -22.25 -1.92
CA ALA A 39 -11.01 -22.37 -2.98
C ALA A 39 -10.45 -23.13 -4.19
N VAL A 40 -9.24 -22.80 -4.65
CA VAL A 40 -8.61 -23.50 -5.79
C VAL A 40 -8.24 -24.94 -5.44
N ALA A 41 -7.68 -25.18 -4.24
CA ALA A 41 -7.22 -26.51 -3.84
C ALA A 41 -8.39 -27.48 -3.62
N TRP A 42 -9.46 -27.04 -2.95
CA TRP A 42 -10.58 -27.89 -2.50
C TRP A 42 -11.84 -27.77 -3.35
N ILE A 43 -12.27 -26.56 -3.72
CA ILE A 43 -13.53 -26.34 -4.45
C ILE A 43 -13.33 -26.63 -5.95
N TYR A 44 -12.32 -26.01 -6.57
CA TYR A 44 -11.98 -26.29 -7.97
C TYR A 44 -11.31 -27.67 -8.13
N GLY A 45 -10.56 -28.08 -7.10
CA GLY A 45 -9.84 -29.33 -7.04
C GLY A 45 -8.48 -29.24 -7.72
N ALA A 46 -7.41 -29.48 -6.94
CA ALA A 46 -6.03 -29.41 -7.42
C ALA A 46 -5.73 -30.30 -8.65
N ARG A 47 -6.50 -31.38 -8.87
CA ARG A 47 -6.37 -32.25 -10.06
C ARG A 47 -6.81 -31.55 -11.34
N ARG A 48 -7.92 -30.81 -11.29
CA ARG A 48 -8.45 -30.10 -12.44
C ARG A 48 -7.54 -28.93 -12.80
N PHE A 49 -7.11 -28.19 -11.79
CA PHE A 49 -6.14 -27.11 -11.95
C PHE A 49 -4.83 -27.56 -12.60
N LEU A 50 -4.24 -28.68 -12.13
CA LEU A 50 -3.02 -29.21 -12.73
C LEU A 50 -3.22 -29.73 -14.16
N ALA A 51 -4.41 -30.27 -14.47
CA ALA A 51 -4.74 -30.68 -15.83
C ALA A 51 -4.79 -29.46 -16.76
N ASP A 52 -5.42 -28.37 -16.34
CA ASP A 52 -5.53 -27.14 -17.14
C ASP A 52 -4.16 -26.46 -17.32
N LEU A 53 -3.32 -26.46 -16.26
CA LEU A 53 -1.94 -26.02 -16.36
C LEU A 53 -1.12 -26.89 -17.31
N THR A 54 -1.32 -28.21 -17.30
CA THR A 54 -0.63 -29.14 -18.21
C THR A 54 -1.02 -28.86 -19.67
N VAL A 55 -2.30 -28.56 -19.94
CA VAL A 55 -2.79 -28.17 -21.27
C VAL A 55 -2.18 -26.84 -21.71
N THR A 56 -2.08 -25.86 -20.80
CA THR A 56 -1.55 -24.52 -21.11
C THR A 56 -0.03 -24.54 -21.32
N LEU A 57 0.70 -25.34 -20.53
CA LEU A 57 2.16 -25.45 -20.62
C LEU A 57 2.62 -26.48 -21.67
N GLY A 58 1.73 -27.34 -22.16
CA GLY A 58 2.06 -28.40 -23.13
C GLY A 58 3.03 -29.47 -22.59
N ARG A 59 3.23 -29.55 -21.27
CA ARG A 59 4.16 -30.49 -20.61
C ARG A 59 3.49 -31.16 -19.40
N PRO A 60 3.67 -32.48 -19.21
CA PRO A 60 3.09 -33.19 -18.08
C PRO A 60 3.73 -32.75 -16.76
N ILE A 61 2.93 -32.26 -15.83
CA ILE A 61 3.38 -31.84 -14.49
C ILE A 61 3.43 -33.07 -13.56
N PHE A 62 4.50 -33.18 -12.76
CA PHE A 62 4.65 -34.28 -11.81
C PHE A 62 3.57 -34.24 -10.70
N PRO A 63 3.06 -35.40 -10.25
CA PRO A 63 2.03 -35.47 -9.21
C PRO A 63 2.50 -35.00 -7.82
N ILE A 64 3.82 -34.84 -7.60
CA ILE A 64 4.38 -34.26 -6.37
C ILE A 64 3.90 -32.81 -6.17
N TYR A 65 3.75 -32.05 -7.25
CA TYR A 65 3.27 -30.67 -7.21
C TYR A 65 1.82 -30.58 -6.71
N ARG A 66 1.02 -31.63 -6.92
CA ARG A 66 -0.34 -31.72 -6.36
C ARG A 66 -0.32 -31.74 -4.84
N TRP A 67 0.56 -32.53 -4.25
CA TRP A 67 0.71 -32.62 -2.80
C TRP A 67 1.28 -31.33 -2.22
N LEU A 68 2.29 -30.77 -2.88
CA LEU A 68 2.89 -29.50 -2.50
C LEU A 68 1.84 -28.37 -2.51
N TRP A 69 1.03 -28.27 -3.56
CA TRP A 69 0.02 -27.23 -3.68
C TRP A 69 -1.12 -27.40 -2.66
N CYS A 70 -1.61 -28.62 -2.47
CA CYS A 70 -2.78 -28.86 -1.61
C CYS A 70 -2.47 -28.76 -0.11
N TYR A 71 -1.22 -29.05 0.29
CA TYR A 71 -0.85 -29.08 1.71
C TYR A 71 0.19 -28.04 2.08
N VAL A 72 1.26 -27.90 1.30
CA VAL A 72 2.36 -26.99 1.67
C VAL A 72 1.97 -25.53 1.46
N SER A 73 1.27 -25.20 0.37
CA SER A 73 0.79 -23.81 0.15
C SER A 73 -0.14 -23.32 1.27
N PRO A 74 -1.27 -23.99 1.60
CA PRO A 74 -2.15 -23.50 2.65
C PRO A 74 -1.49 -23.56 4.04
N PHE A 75 -0.60 -24.53 4.29
CA PHE A 75 0.14 -24.58 5.56
C PHE A 75 1.10 -23.39 5.70
N LEU A 76 1.83 -23.03 4.65
CA LEU A 76 2.73 -21.88 4.67
C LEU A 76 1.96 -20.57 4.85
N LEU A 77 0.82 -20.41 4.17
CA LEU A 77 -0.04 -19.24 4.32
C LEU A 77 -0.66 -19.17 5.72
N LEU A 78 -1.07 -20.30 6.29
CA LEU A 78 -1.59 -20.38 7.65
C LEU A 78 -0.51 -20.04 8.69
N ALA A 79 0.72 -20.53 8.49
CA ALA A 79 1.86 -20.20 9.34
C ALA A 79 2.20 -18.71 9.26
N LEU A 80 2.12 -18.11 8.07
CA LEU A 80 2.31 -16.68 7.87
C LEU A 80 1.23 -15.87 8.60
N LEU A 81 -0.04 -16.25 8.47
CA LEU A 81 -1.14 -15.64 9.21
C LEU A 81 -0.93 -15.73 10.72
N ALA A 82 -0.59 -16.92 11.23
CA ALA A 82 -0.34 -17.13 12.65
C ALA A 82 0.85 -16.31 13.15
N SER A 83 1.93 -16.21 12.38
CA SER A 83 3.10 -15.40 12.68
C SER A 83 2.73 -13.91 12.80
N THR A 84 2.00 -13.36 11.82
CA THR A 84 1.57 -11.96 11.85
C THR A 84 0.59 -11.68 12.99
N LEU A 85 -0.35 -12.59 13.27
CA LEU A 85 -1.26 -12.46 14.40
C LEU A 85 -0.51 -12.51 15.73
N LEU A 86 0.46 -13.41 15.88
CA LEU A 86 1.27 -13.50 17.10
C LEU A 86 2.10 -12.23 17.30
N PHE A 87 2.75 -11.73 16.24
CA PHE A 87 3.48 -10.48 16.27
C PHE A 87 2.61 -9.31 16.73
N PHE A 88 1.37 -9.24 16.23
CA PHE A 88 0.40 -8.21 16.61
C PHE A 88 -0.09 -8.34 18.06
N GLN A 89 -0.23 -9.56 18.59
CA GLN A 89 -0.65 -9.76 19.98
C GLN A 89 0.47 -9.48 20.99
N LEU A 90 1.71 -9.82 20.64
CA LEU A 90 2.86 -9.67 21.52
C LEU A 90 3.46 -8.26 21.48
N THR A 91 3.39 -7.58 20.35
CA THR A 91 3.98 -6.25 20.18
C THR A 91 2.92 -5.18 20.41
N PRO A 92 3.12 -4.25 21.36
CA PRO A 92 2.21 -3.13 21.52
C PRO A 92 2.27 -2.25 20.27
N THR A 93 1.12 -2.03 19.62
CA THR A 93 0.98 -1.18 18.43
C THR A 93 1.39 0.26 18.76
N THR A 94 2.60 0.65 18.38
CA THR A 94 3.14 1.99 18.60
C THR A 94 3.22 2.78 17.30
N TYR A 95 3.20 4.10 17.41
CA TYR A 95 3.46 5.02 16.31
C TYR A 95 4.37 6.17 16.76
N LEU A 96 5.11 6.72 15.81
CA LEU A 96 5.95 7.88 16.02
C LEU A 96 5.08 9.14 15.91
N ALA A 97 4.92 9.85 17.02
CA ALA A 97 4.21 11.12 17.07
C ALA A 97 5.19 12.29 17.09
N TRP A 98 4.94 13.30 16.25
CA TRP A 98 5.71 14.54 16.28
C TRP A 98 5.31 15.42 17.46
N ASN A 99 6.27 15.84 18.29
CA ASN A 99 6.05 16.81 19.36
C ASN A 99 6.83 18.11 19.12
N SER A 100 6.14 19.16 18.69
CA SER A 100 6.75 20.47 18.47
C SER A 100 7.10 21.20 19.77
N SER A 101 6.53 20.80 20.92
CA SER A 101 6.73 21.46 22.22
C SER A 101 8.12 21.23 22.82
N MET A 102 8.87 20.27 22.29
CA MET A 102 10.17 19.85 22.80
C MET A 102 11.34 20.33 21.92
N VAL A 103 11.07 21.18 20.93
CA VAL A 103 12.14 21.93 20.26
C VAL A 103 12.69 22.91 21.29
N SER A 104 13.78 22.53 21.95
CA SER A 104 14.59 23.48 22.71
C SER A 104 15.06 24.54 21.74
N LEU A 105 14.37 25.69 21.75
CA LEU A 105 14.86 26.92 21.17
C LEU A 105 16.30 27.09 21.69
N PRO A 106 17.30 27.35 20.83
CA PRO A 106 18.60 27.76 21.32
C PRO A 106 18.38 28.94 22.29
N PRO A 107 19.18 29.07 23.37
CA PRO A 107 19.01 30.14 24.35
C PRO A 107 18.84 31.44 23.60
N GLN A 108 17.78 32.21 23.92
CA GLN A 108 17.56 33.52 23.33
C GLN A 108 18.84 34.33 23.51
N THR A 109 19.63 34.44 22.45
CA THR A 109 20.74 35.37 22.40
C THR A 109 20.13 36.74 22.60
N PRO A 110 20.63 37.55 23.56
CA PRO A 110 20.10 38.89 23.77
C PRO A 110 20.08 39.61 22.43
N ASP A 111 18.92 40.22 22.19
CA ASP A 111 18.51 40.93 20.99
C ASP A 111 19.59 41.93 20.52
N LEU A 112 20.53 41.46 19.69
CA LEU A 112 21.45 42.31 18.95
C LEU A 112 20.77 42.75 17.66
N ARG A 113 19.82 43.67 17.86
CA ARG A 113 19.48 44.81 17.02
C ARG A 113 20.15 44.82 15.63
N HIS A 114 19.39 44.34 14.63
CA HIS A 114 19.58 44.51 13.18
C HIS A 114 20.90 44.04 12.53
N PRO A 115 20.79 43.16 11.52
CA PRO A 115 21.36 43.49 10.22
C PRO A 115 20.26 43.49 9.15
N PRO A 116 19.98 44.61 8.47
CA PRO A 116 19.25 44.57 7.23
C PRO A 116 20.17 44.03 6.12
N ASP A 117 19.55 43.67 5.00
CA ASP A 117 20.16 43.59 3.65
C ASP A 117 20.67 42.25 3.09
N LEU A 118 21.04 41.23 3.88
CA LEU A 118 21.58 39.99 3.29
C LEU A 118 20.53 38.95 2.82
N LEU A 119 19.32 38.97 3.38
CA LEU A 119 18.22 38.08 2.95
C LEU A 119 17.48 38.58 1.70
N VAL A 120 17.64 39.86 1.35
CA VAL A 120 17.12 40.44 0.10
C VAL A 120 18.05 40.09 -1.06
N GLU A 121 19.37 40.10 -0.86
CA GLU A 121 20.34 39.64 -1.88
C GLU A 121 20.17 38.16 -2.24
N TRP A 122 20.02 37.27 -1.25
CA TRP A 122 19.88 35.84 -1.52
C TRP A 122 18.59 35.45 -2.26
N ARG A 123 17.51 36.24 -2.12
CA ARG A 123 16.24 36.01 -2.84
C ARG A 123 16.31 36.48 -4.30
N GLN A 124 17.18 37.43 -4.63
CA GLN A 124 17.34 37.95 -6.00
C GLN A 124 18.25 37.08 -6.88
N SER A 125 19.13 36.27 -6.28
CA SER A 125 20.02 35.38 -7.06
C SER A 125 19.31 34.13 -7.63
N PHE A 126 18.04 33.90 -7.33
CA PHE A 126 17.29 32.69 -7.69
C PHE A 126 15.94 32.95 -8.40
N GLN A 127 15.80 34.06 -9.12
CA GLN A 127 14.72 34.22 -10.09
C GLN A 127 15.24 33.98 -11.52
N PRO A 128 14.78 32.95 -12.24
CA PRO A 128 14.94 32.94 -13.69
C PRO A 128 14.01 34.02 -14.24
N THR A 129 14.59 35.04 -14.87
CA THR A 129 13.87 36.16 -15.47
C THR A 129 12.93 35.64 -16.57
N LEU A 130 11.67 35.39 -16.22
CA LEU A 130 10.57 35.33 -17.19
C LEU A 130 10.23 36.77 -17.60
N ALA A 131 11.06 37.38 -18.44
CA ALA A 131 10.71 38.58 -19.17
C ALA A 131 10.33 38.20 -20.59
N CYS A 132 9.03 38.32 -20.87
CA CYS A 132 8.45 38.29 -22.20
C CYS A 132 9.04 39.43 -23.04
N GLY A 133 9.69 39.10 -24.15
CA GLY A 133 10.24 40.07 -25.10
C GLY A 133 10.71 39.38 -26.37
N THR A 134 9.78 39.23 -27.33
CA THR A 134 9.97 39.02 -28.77
C THR A 134 11.30 38.43 -29.26
N VAL A 135 11.30 37.16 -29.68
CA VAL A 135 12.36 36.54 -30.48
C VAL A 135 11.88 36.42 -31.93
N PRO A 136 12.52 37.05 -32.93
CA PRO A 136 12.50 36.53 -34.29
C PRO A 136 13.65 35.52 -34.45
N SER A 137 13.24 34.32 -34.86
CA SER A 137 13.97 33.33 -35.65
C SER A 137 15.47 33.57 -35.91
N SER A 138 16.34 32.83 -35.20
CA SER A 138 17.39 31.98 -35.80
C SER A 138 18.41 31.54 -34.74
N SER A 139 18.96 30.33 -34.94
CA SER A 139 20.12 29.76 -34.25
C SER A 139 19.88 29.08 -32.89
N LEU A 140 19.46 27.81 -32.99
CA LEU A 140 19.63 26.77 -31.98
C LEU A 140 21.13 26.48 -31.81
N GLY A 141 21.74 27.00 -30.76
CA GLY A 141 23.10 26.65 -30.38
C GLY A 141 23.71 27.68 -29.44
N ILE A 142 24.45 27.18 -28.44
CA ILE A 142 25.20 27.94 -27.42
C ILE A 142 24.29 28.34 -26.23
N ARG A 143 24.41 27.84 -24.99
CA ARG A 143 25.60 27.56 -24.15
C ARG A 143 25.32 26.45 -23.09
N LEU A 144 25.60 25.17 -23.37
CA LEU A 144 25.74 24.16 -22.29
C LEU A 144 27.05 24.34 -21.49
N SER A 145 28.01 25.08 -22.05
CA SER A 145 29.31 25.34 -21.42
C SER A 145 29.23 26.27 -20.21
N SER A 146 28.22 27.15 -20.14
CA SER A 146 28.04 28.10 -19.04
C SER A 146 27.52 27.44 -17.75
N LEU A 147 26.73 26.37 -17.87
CA LEU A 147 26.22 25.61 -16.73
C LEU A 147 27.29 24.67 -16.16
N LEU A 148 28.12 24.07 -17.02
CA LEU A 148 29.23 23.20 -16.61
C LEU A 148 30.35 23.99 -15.91
N THR A 149 30.67 25.21 -16.35
CA THR A 149 31.64 26.07 -15.65
C THR A 149 31.15 26.53 -14.28
N TRP A 150 29.84 26.64 -14.08
CA TRP A 150 29.27 27.04 -12.79
C TRP A 150 29.31 25.90 -11.76
N VAL A 151 29.06 24.66 -12.19
CA VAL A 151 29.15 23.46 -11.34
C VAL A 151 30.60 23.13 -10.96
N LEU A 152 31.56 23.29 -11.87
CA LEU A 152 32.98 23.09 -11.55
C LEU A 152 33.57 24.20 -10.66
N SER A 153 32.99 25.40 -10.66
CA SER A 153 33.48 26.52 -9.84
C SER A 153 32.94 26.53 -8.41
N ASN A 154 32.01 25.63 -8.05
CA ASN A 154 31.49 25.48 -6.68
C ASN A 154 31.54 24.01 -6.21
N PRO A 155 32.72 23.46 -5.90
CA PRO A 155 32.82 22.25 -5.10
C PRO A 155 32.54 22.56 -3.62
N PRO A 156 31.65 21.82 -2.92
CA PRO A 156 31.52 21.95 -1.47
C PRO A 156 32.85 21.51 -0.82
N LEU A 157 33.44 22.45 -0.07
CA LEU A 157 34.67 22.32 0.70
C LEU A 157 34.71 21.04 1.56
N LEU A 158 35.38 19.99 1.05
CA LEU A 158 36.03 18.97 1.85
C LEU A 158 37.41 19.48 2.26
N HIS A 159 37.45 20.37 3.26
CA HIS A 159 38.70 20.73 3.94
C HIS A 159 38.39 21.19 5.36
N LEU A 160 38.11 20.24 6.25
CA LEU A 160 38.41 20.39 7.66
C LEU A 160 39.32 19.22 8.05
N THR A 161 40.62 19.51 7.94
CA THR A 161 41.71 19.05 8.82
C THR A 161 41.43 17.79 9.64
N SER A 162 41.90 16.66 9.09
CA SER A 162 42.47 15.56 9.86
C SER A 162 43.69 16.11 10.60
N ASP A 163 43.58 16.33 11.92
CA ASP A 163 44.66 16.25 12.93
C ASP A 163 44.14 16.83 14.26
N ASN A 164 43.43 16.00 15.03
CA ASN A 164 43.40 15.97 16.51
C ASN A 164 42.42 14.86 16.95
N LEU A 165 42.95 13.66 17.10
CA LEU A 165 42.30 12.55 17.81
C LEU A 165 42.51 12.76 19.32
N ASP A 166 41.60 13.48 19.96
CA ASP A 166 41.33 13.32 21.39
C ASP A 166 40.08 12.43 21.54
N PRO A 167 40.20 11.19 22.05
CA PRO A 167 39.05 10.37 22.33
C PRO A 167 38.57 10.76 23.73
N LEU A 168 37.64 11.72 23.84
CA LEU A 168 36.69 11.92 24.97
C LEU A 168 36.10 13.35 24.95
N THR A 169 35.23 13.67 23.99
CA THR A 169 34.12 14.64 24.16
C THR A 169 33.28 14.64 22.89
N LEU A 170 32.29 13.73 22.80
CA LEU A 170 31.19 13.93 21.85
C LEU A 170 30.19 14.88 22.52
N PRO A 171 30.02 16.13 22.02
CA PRO A 171 28.81 16.88 22.34
C PRO A 171 27.67 16.10 21.70
N SER A 172 26.76 15.60 22.54
CA SER A 172 25.50 15.01 22.11
C SER A 172 24.88 15.88 21.03
N LEU A 173 24.74 15.34 19.81
CA LEU A 173 23.85 15.92 18.81
C LEU A 173 22.50 16.16 19.48
N SER A 174 22.13 17.43 19.63
CA SER A 174 20.83 17.82 20.16
C SER A 174 19.73 17.21 19.30
N PRO A 175 18.70 16.56 19.87
CA PRO A 175 17.57 16.10 19.08
C PRO A 175 16.68 17.31 18.77
N GLN A 176 16.94 18.02 17.67
CA GLN A 176 16.08 19.11 17.16
C GLN A 176 14.77 18.59 16.52
N SER A 177 14.39 17.36 16.85
CA SER A 177 13.18 16.66 16.44
C SER A 177 13.00 15.48 17.39
N THR A 178 12.23 15.64 18.45
CA THR A 178 11.99 14.56 19.40
C THR A 178 10.75 13.78 18.96
N GLU A 179 10.99 12.68 18.26
CA GLU A 179 9.96 11.69 17.94
C GLU A 179 9.54 10.98 19.23
N VAL A 180 8.25 10.99 19.54
CA VAL A 180 7.71 10.35 20.75
C VAL A 180 6.92 9.11 20.33
N ILE A 181 7.38 7.94 20.78
CA ILE A 181 6.65 6.68 20.60
C ILE A 181 5.38 6.72 21.44
N ARG A 182 4.22 6.65 20.78
CA ARG A 182 2.90 6.60 21.44
C ARG A 182 2.17 5.32 21.09
N HIS A 183 1.33 4.85 22.01
CA HIS A 183 0.48 3.69 21.77
C HIS A 183 -0.78 4.08 21.01
N TYR A 184 -1.16 3.28 20.01
CA TYR A 184 -2.45 3.46 19.36
C TYR A 184 -3.60 3.24 20.37
N PRO A 185 -4.62 4.11 20.33
CA PRO A 185 -5.80 3.97 21.18
C PRO A 185 -6.64 2.73 20.79
N PRO A 186 -7.48 2.20 21.72
CA PRO A 186 -8.20 0.94 21.50
C PRO A 186 -9.21 0.99 20.34
N TRP A 187 -9.75 2.17 20.01
CA TRP A 187 -10.65 2.32 18.86
C TRP A 187 -9.96 1.96 17.53
N ALA A 188 -8.63 2.10 17.43
CA ALA A 188 -7.89 1.76 16.23
C ALA A 188 -7.94 0.25 15.94
N ARG A 189 -7.92 -0.59 16.99
CA ARG A 189 -8.06 -2.04 16.85
C ARG A 189 -9.43 -2.42 16.30
N VAL A 190 -10.49 -1.79 16.82
CA VAL A 190 -11.86 -2.01 16.32
C VAL A 190 -11.98 -1.60 14.86
N LEU A 191 -11.42 -0.45 14.49
CA LEU A 191 -11.37 0.01 13.10
C LEU A 191 -10.68 -1.02 12.20
N LEU A 192 -9.51 -1.53 12.59
CA LEU A 192 -8.79 -2.57 11.84
C LEU A 192 -9.63 -3.85 11.69
N THR A 193 -10.25 -4.33 12.78
CA THR A 193 -11.10 -5.52 12.73
C THR A 193 -12.30 -5.33 11.80
N VAL A 194 -12.98 -4.19 11.89
CA VAL A 194 -14.12 -3.88 11.01
C VAL A 194 -13.67 -3.83 9.56
N LEU A 195 -12.53 -3.23 9.25
CA LEU A 195 -12.02 -3.14 7.89
C LEU A 195 -11.60 -4.52 7.34
N VAL A 196 -10.99 -5.38 8.14
CA VAL A 196 -10.66 -6.76 7.73
C VAL A 196 -11.94 -7.57 7.50
N VAL A 197 -12.93 -7.46 8.39
CA VAL A 197 -14.22 -8.14 8.17
C VAL A 197 -14.89 -7.61 6.91
N LEU A 198 -14.90 -6.30 6.69
CA LEU A 198 -15.51 -5.69 5.51
C LEU A 198 -14.85 -6.16 4.20
N THR A 199 -13.52 -6.33 4.16
CA THR A 199 -12.83 -6.84 2.97
C THR A 199 -13.03 -8.33 2.76
N LEU A 200 -13.14 -9.11 3.83
CA LEU A 200 -13.32 -10.55 3.74
C LEU A 200 -14.77 -10.95 3.51
N LEU A 201 -15.75 -10.22 4.04
CA LEU A 201 -17.18 -10.49 3.97
C LEU A 201 -17.72 -10.82 2.56
N PRO A 202 -17.35 -10.11 1.47
CA PRO A 202 -17.94 -10.38 0.16
C PRO A 202 -17.63 -11.78 -0.37
N ILE A 203 -16.48 -12.36 -0.04
CA ILE A 203 -16.05 -13.68 -0.54
C ILE A 203 -16.92 -14.83 0.00
N PRO A 204 -17.05 -15.03 1.33
CA PRO A 204 -17.93 -16.04 1.90
C PRO A 204 -19.41 -15.70 1.70
N ALA A 205 -19.79 -14.41 1.71
CA ALA A 205 -21.17 -14.02 1.41
C ALA A 205 -21.58 -14.39 -0.02
N TYR A 206 -20.69 -14.18 -1.00
CA TYR A 206 -20.94 -14.59 -2.38
C TYR A 206 -20.97 -16.11 -2.54
N PHE A 207 -20.09 -16.82 -1.83
CA PHE A 207 -20.11 -18.29 -1.82
C PHE A 207 -21.42 -18.83 -1.23
N LEU A 208 -21.86 -18.30 -0.08
CA LEU A 208 -23.14 -18.65 0.53
C LEU A 208 -24.32 -18.27 -0.35
N TYR A 209 -24.28 -17.10 -1.00
CA TYR A 209 -25.30 -16.69 -1.96
C TYR A 209 -25.41 -17.67 -3.12
N THR A 210 -24.28 -18.10 -3.68
CA THR A 210 -24.24 -19.10 -4.76
C THR A 210 -24.77 -20.44 -4.28
N CYS A 211 -24.35 -20.92 -3.10
CA CYS A 211 -24.89 -22.14 -2.52
C CYS A 211 -26.39 -22.07 -2.26
N LEU A 212 -26.91 -20.95 -1.75
CA LEU A 212 -28.34 -20.76 -1.51
C LEU A 212 -29.15 -20.68 -2.80
N HIS A 213 -28.60 -20.04 -3.85
CA HIS A 213 -29.25 -19.93 -5.15
C HIS A 213 -29.26 -21.28 -5.90
N GLU A 214 -28.17 -22.05 -5.83
CA GLU A 214 -28.11 -23.41 -6.39
C GLU A 214 -28.96 -24.41 -5.57
N CYS A 215 -29.08 -24.19 -4.25
CA CYS A 215 -29.98 -24.93 -3.36
C CYS A 215 -31.46 -24.51 -3.45
N SER A 216 -31.85 -23.68 -4.43
CA SER A 216 -33.26 -23.49 -4.79
C SER A 216 -33.60 -24.31 -6.04
N PRO A 217 -33.81 -25.64 -5.94
CA PRO A 217 -34.36 -26.43 -7.03
C PRO A 217 -35.87 -26.23 -7.05
N VAL A 218 -36.38 -25.05 -7.41
CA VAL A 218 -37.83 -24.86 -7.60
C VAL A 218 -38.09 -23.92 -8.76
N SER A 219 -38.81 -24.45 -9.75
CA SER A 219 -39.50 -23.76 -10.83
C SER A 219 -38.67 -23.36 -12.06
N LYS A 220 -38.18 -24.36 -12.83
CA LYS A 220 -38.18 -24.26 -14.30
C LYS A 220 -38.10 -25.58 -15.08
N MET A 221 -38.33 -26.71 -14.42
CA MET A 221 -38.54 -28.01 -15.06
C MET A 221 -39.89 -28.56 -14.62
N ASP A 222 -40.96 -27.88 -15.01
CA ASP A 222 -42.32 -28.43 -15.11
C ASP A 222 -42.95 -27.80 -16.38
N LEU A 223 -42.35 -28.13 -17.52
CA LEU A 223 -43.03 -28.12 -18.81
C LEU A 223 -42.80 -29.51 -19.38
N ASP A 224 -43.67 -30.37 -18.92
CA ASP A 224 -43.87 -31.76 -19.25
C ASP A 224 -44.09 -31.86 -20.78
N PRO A 225 -43.40 -32.77 -21.49
CA PRO A 225 -43.57 -32.96 -22.93
C PRO A 225 -45.00 -33.34 -23.37
N GLU A 226 -45.88 -33.70 -22.44
CA GLU A 226 -47.25 -34.13 -22.66
C GLU A 226 -48.15 -33.00 -23.21
N ASP A 227 -47.87 -31.73 -22.89
CA ASP A 227 -48.65 -30.59 -23.40
C ASP A 227 -48.36 -30.28 -24.89
N TYR A 228 -47.20 -30.70 -25.42
CA TYR A 228 -46.87 -30.56 -26.83
C TYR A 228 -47.57 -31.59 -27.72
N LEU A 229 -47.86 -32.77 -27.20
CA LEU A 229 -48.59 -33.81 -27.93
C LEU A 229 -50.11 -33.55 -27.87
N ALA A 230 -50.64 -33.12 -26.72
CA ALA A 230 -52.05 -32.76 -26.58
C ALA A 230 -52.49 -31.57 -27.48
N ARG A 231 -51.55 -30.68 -27.84
CA ARG A 231 -51.83 -29.55 -28.74
C ARG A 231 -51.94 -29.96 -30.21
N ASN A 232 -51.18 -30.96 -30.66
CA ASN A 232 -51.14 -31.37 -32.07
C ASN A 232 -52.22 -32.39 -32.44
N ASP A 233 -52.72 -33.17 -31.48
CA ASP A 233 -53.77 -34.17 -31.74
C ASP A 233 -55.17 -33.56 -31.90
N GLY A 234 -55.36 -32.30 -31.46
CA GLY A 234 -56.62 -31.57 -31.59
C GLY A 234 -56.84 -30.85 -32.93
N GLU A 235 -55.80 -30.72 -33.77
CA GLU A 235 -55.89 -29.94 -35.02
C GLU A 235 -56.05 -30.82 -36.28
N SER A 236 -55.99 -32.14 -36.16
CA SER A 236 -56.17 -33.07 -37.29
C SER A 236 -57.59 -33.64 -37.44
N GLY A 237 -58.53 -33.19 -36.60
CA GLY A 237 -59.91 -33.70 -36.55
C GLY A 237 -60.96 -32.59 -36.53
N SER A 238 -61.05 -31.77 -37.58
CA SER A 238 -62.24 -30.98 -37.93
C SER A 238 -62.22 -30.57 -39.40
#